data_AF-A0A699SE16-F1
#
_entry.id   AF-A0A699SE16-F1
#
_cell.length_a   1.000
_cell.length_b   1.000
_cell.length_c   1.000
_cell.angle_alpha   90.00
_cell.angle_beta   90.00
_cell.angle_gamma   90.00
#
_symmetry.space_group_name_H-M   'P 1'
#
loop_
_entity.id
_entity.type
_entity.pdbx_description
1 polymer ?
#
loop_
_entity_poly.entity_id
_entity_poly.type
_entity_poly.pdbx_seq_one_letter_code
_entity_poly.pdbx_strand_id
1 'polypeptide(L)'
;MGVQRNGNLVAVLAEGNAAGHNGNQIRCYNCMGVGHFTRDCAVRPRRRDAAYLQTQLLIAQKEEAGIQLQAEEYDLMAAAADLDEIKEVNANCILMANLQQASSSDTQTDSTLVYDSDRSAE
;
A
#
# COMPACT_ATOMS: atom_id res chain seq x y z
N MET A 1 47.04 -24.44 54.90
CA MET A 1 47.87 -24.29 53.69
C MET A 1 47.18 -25.03 52.55
N GLY A 2 46.33 -24.34 51.78
CA GLY A 2 45.59 -24.94 50.66
C GLY A 2 46.29 -24.65 49.34
N VAL A 3 46.64 -25.69 48.59
CA VAL A 3 47.30 -25.60 47.28
C VAL A 3 46.31 -25.12 46.21
N GLN A 4 46.66 -24.03 45.55
CA GLN A 4 45.99 -23.48 44.38
C GLN A 4 46.24 -24.43 43.18
N ARG A 5 45.20 -25.07 42.64
CA ARG A 5 45.28 -25.75 41.33
C ARG A 5 44.99 -24.71 40.24
N ASN A 6 46.05 -24.22 39.60
CA ASN A 6 45.95 -23.48 38.34
C ASN A 6 45.51 -24.45 37.24
N GLY A 7 44.20 -24.45 36.95
CA GLY A 7 43.65 -25.11 35.78
C GLY A 7 43.94 -24.27 34.54
N ASN A 8 45.01 -24.63 33.82
CA ASN A 8 45.33 -24.11 32.50
C ASN A 8 44.14 -24.42 31.57
N LEU A 9 43.35 -23.41 31.21
CA LEU A 9 42.26 -23.54 30.24
C LEU A 9 42.89 -23.75 28.87
N VAL A 10 43.16 -25.01 28.53
CA VAL A 10 43.55 -25.42 27.18
C VAL A 10 42.43 -24.98 26.25
N ALA A 11 42.68 -23.89 25.51
CA ALA A 11 41.86 -23.51 24.39
C ALA A 11 41.98 -24.61 23.33
N VAL A 12 41.04 -25.57 23.37
CA VAL A 12 40.80 -26.46 22.24
C VAL A 12 40.23 -25.56 21.15
N LEU A 13 41.13 -25.05 20.30
CA LEU A 13 40.79 -24.58 18.97
C LEU A 13 40.18 -25.78 18.25
N ALA A 14 38.84 -25.87 18.29
CA ALA A 14 38.11 -26.82 17.48
C ALA A 14 38.38 -26.44 16.02
N GLU A 15 39.12 -27.33 15.37
CA GLU A 15 39.57 -27.26 14.00
C GLU A 15 38.38 -26.96 13.08
N GLY A 16 38.63 -26.06 12.13
CA GLY A 16 37.63 -25.58 11.17
C GLY A 16 37.00 -26.71 10.39
N ASN A 17 35.67 -26.77 10.44
CA ASN A 17 34.82 -27.55 9.57
C ASN A 17 34.79 -26.85 8.20
N ALA A 18 35.89 -26.94 7.45
CA ALA A 18 35.99 -26.46 6.08
C ALA A 18 35.22 -27.39 5.13
N ALA A 19 33.89 -27.46 5.28
CA ALA A 19 33.01 -28.14 4.35
C ALA A 19 32.48 -27.12 3.31
N GLY A 20 33.31 -26.74 2.34
CA GLY A 20 32.88 -26.14 1.07
C GLY A 20 31.79 -25.06 1.11
N HIS A 21 32.11 -23.86 1.61
CA HIS A 21 31.24 -22.69 1.49
C HIS A 21 31.92 -21.62 0.64
N ASN A 22 31.79 -21.87 -0.64
CA ASN A 22 32.18 -21.11 -1.82
C ASN A 22 31.90 -19.61 -1.63
N GLY A 23 32.93 -18.78 -1.50
CA GLY A 23 32.91 -17.31 -1.71
C GLY A 23 32.02 -16.44 -0.79
N ASN A 24 31.05 -17.03 -0.08
CA ASN A 24 30.05 -16.34 0.72
C ASN A 24 30.30 -16.68 2.18
N GLN A 25 30.87 -15.73 2.91
CA GLN A 25 31.12 -15.87 4.34
C GLN A 25 29.82 -16.28 5.07
N ILE A 26 29.83 -17.41 5.77
CA ILE A 26 28.68 -17.90 6.55
C ILE A 26 28.24 -16.79 7.51
N ARG A 27 26.97 -16.37 7.48
CA ARG A 27 26.43 -15.37 8.42
C ARG A 27 25.72 -16.05 9.58
N CYS A 28 26.00 -15.60 10.79
CA CYS A 28 25.29 -15.98 11.99
C CYS A 28 24.18 -14.96 12.27
N TYR A 29 22.92 -15.36 12.08
CA TYR A 29 21.77 -14.48 12.33
C TYR A 29 21.52 -14.15 13.80
N ASN A 30 22.13 -14.90 14.72
CA ASN A 30 21.97 -14.66 16.16
C ASN A 30 22.80 -13.45 16.65
N CYS A 31 24.06 -13.35 16.23
CA CYS A 31 24.95 -12.26 16.62
C CYS A 31 25.31 -11.30 15.48
N MET A 32 24.76 -11.52 14.28
CA MET A 32 25.14 -10.82 13.03
C MET A 32 26.61 -11.00 12.64
N GLY A 33 27.32 -11.94 13.27
CA GLY A 33 28.71 -12.26 12.99
C GLY A 33 28.87 -13.10 11.72
N VAL A 34 30.11 -13.26 11.28
CA VAL A 34 30.47 -14.02 10.08
C VAL A 34 31.43 -15.16 10.42
N GLY A 35 31.48 -16.20 9.59
CA GLY A 35 32.39 -17.33 9.72
C GLY A 35 31.88 -18.52 10.54
N HIS A 36 30.63 -18.51 11.03
CA HIS A 36 30.05 -19.64 11.77
C HIS A 36 28.53 -19.75 11.57
N PHE A 37 28.01 -20.96 11.72
CA PHE A 37 26.56 -21.18 11.75
C PHE A 37 25.96 -20.70 13.06
N THR A 38 24.67 -20.36 13.02
CA THR A 38 23.91 -19.95 14.21
C THR A 38 23.93 -21.01 15.32
N ARG A 39 23.99 -22.31 14.96
CA ARG A 39 24.07 -23.42 15.93
C ARG A 39 25.39 -23.46 16.72
N ASP A 40 26.46 -22.94 16.12
CA ASP A 40 27.82 -22.94 16.70
C ASP A 40 28.14 -21.60 17.38
N CYS A 41 27.15 -20.70 17.48
CA CYS A 41 27.33 -19.38 18.06
C CYS A 41 27.49 -19.46 19.58
N ALA A 42 28.67 -19.09 20.08
CA ALA A 42 28.94 -19.00 21.51
C ALA A 42 28.21 -17.82 22.20
N VAL A 43 27.75 -16.83 21.43
CA VAL A 43 26.95 -15.71 21.95
C VAL A 43 25.58 -16.25 22.32
N ARG A 44 25.18 -16.06 23.58
CA ARG A 44 23.84 -16.44 24.06
C ARG A 44 22.78 -15.92 23.09
N PRO A 45 21.84 -16.77 22.63
CA PRO A 45 20.81 -16.32 21.72
C PRO A 45 20.08 -15.10 22.24
N ARG A 46 19.74 -14.15 21.35
CA ARG A 46 18.92 -12.99 21.73
C ARG A 46 17.69 -13.50 22.49
N ARG A 47 17.73 -13.35 23.82
CA ARG A 47 16.62 -13.71 24.69
C ARG A 47 15.52 -12.74 24.32
N ARG A 48 14.41 -13.27 23.80
CA ARG A 48 13.18 -12.49 23.60
C ARG A 48 12.59 -12.28 24.97
N ASP A 49 13.07 -11.26 25.67
CA ASP A 49 12.46 -10.83 26.91
C ASP A 49 11.10 -10.17 26.63
N ALA A 50 10.34 -9.94 27.70
CA ALA A 50 9.00 -9.37 27.59
C ALA A 50 9.04 -7.98 26.91
N ALA A 51 10.07 -7.18 27.20
CA ALA A 51 10.25 -5.85 26.61
C ALA A 51 10.45 -5.92 25.09
N TYR A 52 11.32 -6.82 24.62
CA TYR A 52 11.54 -7.03 23.19
C TYR A 52 10.26 -7.51 22.48
N LEU A 53 9.54 -8.48 23.04
CA LEU A 53 8.29 -8.97 22.46
C LEU A 53 7.22 -7.89 22.41
N GLN A 54 7.11 -7.08 23.46
CA GLN A 54 6.17 -5.96 23.53
C GLN A 54 6.47 -4.91 22.46
N THR A 55 7.75 -4.55 22.26
CA THR A 55 8.14 -3.63 21.19
C THR A 55 7.84 -4.20 19.80
N GLN A 56 8.14 -5.48 19.55
CA GLN A 56 7.85 -6.11 18.27
C GLN A 56 6.35 -6.15 17.96
N LEU A 57 5.50 -6.41 18.95
CA LEU A 57 4.05 -6.38 18.79
C LEU A 57 3.55 -4.97 18.46
N LEU A 58 4.07 -3.95 19.15
CA LEU A 58 3.70 -2.56 18.89
C LEU A 58 4.10 -2.11 17.48
N ILE A 59 5.26 -2.55 16.98
CA ILE A 59 5.70 -2.28 15.61
C ILE A 59 4.74 -2.95 14.63
N ALA A 60 4.44 -4.24 14.82
CA ALA A 60 3.54 -4.99 13.93
C ALA A 60 2.13 -4.36 13.88
N GLN A 61 1.57 -3.94 15.02
CA GLN A 61 0.26 -3.26 15.06
C GLN A 61 0.26 -1.94 14.28
N LYS A 62 1.34 -1.17 14.36
CA LYS A 62 1.48 0.09 13.62
C LYS A 62 1.61 -0.15 12.11
N GLU A 63 2.39 -1.16 11.72
CA GLU A 63 2.50 -1.56 10.32
C GLU A 63 1.15 -2.04 9.76
N GLU A 64 0.43 -2.86 10.53
CA GLU A 64 -0.90 -3.36 10.14
C GLU A 64 -1.93 -2.23 10.00
N ALA A 65 -1.95 -1.26 10.92
CA ALA A 65 -2.78 -0.08 10.79
C ALA A 65 -2.40 0.78 9.58
N GLY A 66 -1.10 0.89 9.28
CA GLY A 66 -0.61 1.58 8.07
C GLY A 66 -1.09 0.92 6.78
N ILE A 67 -1.06 -0.42 6.72
CA ILE A 67 -1.55 -1.19 5.56
C ILE A 67 -3.06 -1.01 5.37
N GLN A 68 -3.84 -1.02 6.45
CA GLN A 68 -5.29 -0.78 6.40
C GLN A 68 -5.61 0.61 5.87
N LEU A 69 -4.95 1.66 6.39
CA LEU A 69 -5.14 3.03 5.91
C LEU A 69 -4.79 3.18 4.44
N GLN A 70 -3.71 2.54 3.98
CA GLN A 70 -3.30 2.58 2.58
C GLN A 70 -4.34 1.93 1.66
N ALA A 71 -4.96 0.83 2.11
CA ALA A 71 -6.03 0.17 1.35
C ALA A 71 -7.27 1.07 1.24
N GLU A 72 -7.69 1.69 2.34
CA GLU A 72 -8.83 2.62 2.34
C GLU A 72 -8.56 3.86 1.47
N GLU A 73 -7.34 4.42 1.50
CA GLU A 73 -6.94 5.51 0.62
C GLU A 73 -7.05 5.13 -0.86
N TYR A 74 -6.61 3.91 -1.22
CA TYR A 74 -6.71 3.41 -2.58
C TYR A 74 -8.17 3.24 -3.03
N ASP A 75 -9.02 2.67 -2.17
CA ASP A 75 -10.45 2.48 -2.45
C ASP A 75 -11.18 3.83 -2.61
N LEU A 76 -10.83 4.83 -1.79
CA LEU A 76 -11.37 6.19 -1.91
C LEU A 76 -10.95 6.87 -3.22
N MET A 77 -9.69 6.70 -3.64
CA MET A 77 -9.23 7.22 -4.92
C MET A 77 -9.94 6.55 -6.10
N ALA A 78 -10.17 5.23 -6.04
CA ALA A 78 -10.93 4.52 -7.06
C ALA A 78 -12.38 5.04 -7.14
N ALA A 79 -13.07 5.15 -6.00
CA ALA A 79 -14.42 5.69 -5.95
C ALA A 79 -14.52 7.15 -6.44
N ALA A 80 -13.49 7.96 -6.19
CA ALA A 80 -13.42 9.33 -6.69
C ALA A 80 -13.28 9.39 -8.22
N ALA A 81 -12.54 8.45 -8.82
CA ALA A 81 -12.42 8.35 -10.28
C ALA A 81 -13.75 7.96 -10.93
N ASP A 82 -14.45 6.98 -10.36
CA ASP A 82 -15.78 6.57 -10.85
C ASP A 82 -16.80 7.72 -10.77
N LEU A 83 -16.72 8.54 -9.70
CA LEU A 83 -17.60 9.71 -9.55
C LEU A 83 -17.33 10.78 -10.61
N ASP A 84 -16.08 10.96 -11.05
CA ASP A 84 -15.71 11.90 -12.11
C ASP A 84 -16.33 11.48 -13.44
N GLU A 85 -16.25 10.19 -13.78
CA GLU A 85 -16.88 9.62 -14.98
C GLU A 85 -18.41 9.82 -14.97
N ILE A 86 -19.06 9.56 -13.83
CA ILE A 86 -20.51 9.77 -13.68
C ILE A 86 -20.88 11.26 -13.87
N LYS A 87 -20.07 12.18 -13.35
CA LYS A 87 -20.31 13.63 -13.52
C LYS A 87 -20.20 14.04 -14.97
N GLU A 88 -19.22 13.52 -15.70
CA GLU A 88 -19.06 13.78 -17.14
C GLU A 88 -20.28 13.28 -17.92
N VAL A 89 -20.71 12.04 -17.69
CA VAL A 89 -21.90 11.47 -18.35
C VAL A 89 -23.14 12.29 -18.03
N ASN A 90 -23.30 12.74 -16.79
CA ASN A 90 -24.44 13.60 -16.40
C ASN A 90 -24.42 14.95 -17.13
N ALA A 91 -23.25 15.61 -17.20
CA ALA A 91 -23.10 16.87 -17.94
C ALA A 91 -23.43 16.71 -19.43
N ASN A 92 -22.95 15.62 -20.05
CA ASN A 92 -23.25 15.28 -21.43
C ASN A 92 -24.75 15.04 -21.66
N CYS A 93 -25.41 14.33 -20.74
CA CYS A 93 -26.86 14.10 -20.80
C CYS A 93 -27.65 15.42 -20.78
N ILE A 94 -27.29 16.34 -19.88
CA ILE A 94 -27.91 17.67 -19.78
C ILE A 94 -27.71 18.47 -21.09
N LEU A 95 -26.50 18.42 -21.65
CA LEU A 95 -26.20 19.11 -22.91
C LEU A 95 -27.06 18.61 -24.08
N MET A 96 -27.22 17.28 -24.19
CA MET A 96 -28.06 16.69 -25.23
C MET A 96 -29.54 17.09 -25.09
N ALA A 97 -30.06 17.13 -23.87
CA ALA A 97 -31.43 17.57 -23.62
C ALA A 97 -31.65 19.03 -24.05
N ASN A 98 -30.72 19.93 -23.71
CA ASN A 98 -30.78 21.34 -24.12
C ASN A 98 -30.73 21.50 -25.65
N LEU A 99 -29.90 20.71 -26.34
CA LEU A 99 -29.82 20.75 -27.80
C LEU A 99 -31.12 20.26 -28.45
N GLN A 100 -31.70 19.17 -27.97
CA GLN A 100 -32.99 18.66 -28.45
C GLN A 100 -34.12 19.67 -28.23
N GLN A 101 -34.15 20.34 -27.07
CA GLN A 101 -35.11 21.40 -26.79
C GLN A 101 -34.97 22.58 -27.75
N ALA A 102 -33.73 23.06 -27.98
CA ALA A 102 -33.47 24.13 -28.94
C ALA A 102 -33.94 23.76 -30.36
N SER A 103 -33.62 22.55 -30.83
CA SER A 103 -34.05 22.06 -32.14
C SER A 103 -35.57 21.89 -32.27
N SER A 104 -36.28 21.60 -31.17
CA SER A 104 -37.75 21.54 -31.15
C SER A 104 -38.43 22.93 -31.03
N SER A 105 -37.71 23.93 -30.53
CA SER A 105 -38.19 25.31 -30.40
C SER A 105 -38.22 26.04 -31.75
N ASP A 106 -37.35 25.66 -32.69
CA ASP A 106 -37.25 26.29 -34.02
C ASP A 106 -38.38 25.89 -34.98
N THR A 107 -39.31 25.01 -34.58
CA THR A 107 -40.43 24.55 -35.43
C THR A 107 -41.79 25.16 -35.11
N GLN A 108 -41.91 26.05 -34.11
CA GLN A 108 -43.21 26.62 -33.71
C GLN A 108 -43.38 28.14 -33.96
N THR A 109 -42.32 28.87 -34.34
CA THR A 109 -42.38 30.34 -34.51
C THR A 109 -42.63 30.84 -35.94
N ASP A 110 -42.73 29.97 -36.96
CA ASP A 110 -42.94 30.38 -38.37
C ASP A 110 -44.31 29.98 -38.96
N SER A 111 -45.33 29.69 -38.15
CA SER A 111 -46.67 29.37 -38.69
C SER A 111 -47.84 29.85 -37.84
N THR A 112 -47.67 30.94 -37.09
CA THR A 112 -48.84 31.68 -36.56
C THR A 112 -49.27 32.74 -37.57
N LEU A 113 -49.90 32.27 -38.64
CA LEU A 113 -50.96 32.91 -39.42
C LEU A 113 -50.99 34.45 -39.41
N VAL A 114 -50.09 35.07 -40.18
CA VAL A 114 -50.32 36.42 -40.69
C VAL A 114 -51.05 36.28 -42.02
N TYR A 115 -52.37 36.44 -42.02
CA TYR A 115 -53.09 37.05 -43.13
C TYR A 115 -54.27 37.84 -42.57
N ASP A 116 -53.94 39.09 -42.25
CA ASP A 116 -54.89 40.18 -42.31
C ASP A 116 -55.32 40.33 -43.79
N SER A 117 -56.60 40.16 -44.06
CA SER A 117 -57.19 40.54 -45.34
C SER A 117 -58.63 40.89 -45.07
N ASP A 118 -58.80 42.11 -44.57
CA ASP A 118 -59.85 43.05 -44.94
C ASP A 118 -60.67 42.60 -46.16
N ARG A 119 -61.79 41.92 -45.93
CA ARG A 119 -62.85 41.80 -46.93
C ARG A 119 -63.79 42.99 -46.77
N SER A 120 -63.41 44.02 -47.51
CA SER A 120 -64.15 45.22 -47.91
C SER A 120 -65.65 44.98 -48.18
N ALA A 121 -66.43 45.97 -47.74
CA ALA A 121 -67.78 46.43 -48.12
C ALA A 121 -68.68 45.57 -49.05
N GLU A 122 -69.90 45.28 -48.58
CA GLU A 122 -71.17 45.89 -49.03
C GLU A 122 -72.29 45.65 -48.01
#